data_AF-A0A166RKP3-F1
#
_entry.id   AF-A0A166RKP3-F1
#
_cell.length_a   1.000
_cell.length_b   1.000
_cell.length_c   1.000
_cell.angle_alpha   90.00
_cell.angle_beta   90.00
_cell.angle_gamma   90.00
#
_symmetry.space_group_name_H-M   'P 1'
#
loop_
_entity.id
_entity.type
_entity.pdbx_description
1 polymer ?
#
loop_
_entity_poly.entity_id
_entity_poly.type
_entity_poly.pdbx_seq_one_letter_code
_entity_poly.pdbx_strand_id
1 'polypeptide(L)'
;MLSKAIAVLAAATLTSAATPMGFMPSSNTPLIVSYGGISALDGVNLPKDCKLIDGQGRMTTSQVQPTIATEQQLKGQYAIIMVDIDVPTNQPPKTGTLLHWMQTGLMSADTPVTLNTTAGPKKVFVMQNRMNAAALAPYIGPNPPAREPLSHRYTFVAVDHTTITQQGLMALSGAAQNRRDFNVMNGLMAAGLQDKVVAGNFFRVTNPGPVGAGQGMPGGGSGGNSTGGGGAPMQPMPMPTPTGGTPTTPGGMPGMPGMPNMPGMSMTPGMTMPMPGMPAGTPGASAPPIGGAQPSAPARASAPSLNPGLGVVSMGLCLIGTLFVLL
;
A
#
# COMPACT_ATOMS: atom_id res chain seq x y z
N MET A 1 -33.26 40.26 37.04
CA MET A 1 -32.84 39.96 35.66
C MET A 1 -31.48 39.27 35.74
N LEU A 2 -31.45 37.93 35.78
CA LEU A 2 -30.20 37.16 35.76
C LEU A 2 -30.08 36.44 34.42
N SER A 3 -29.20 36.95 33.56
CA SER A 3 -28.89 36.35 32.26
C SER A 3 -27.95 35.16 32.46
N LYS A 4 -28.44 33.95 32.15
CA LYS A 4 -27.62 32.73 32.08
C LYS A 4 -26.90 32.71 30.73
N ALA A 5 -25.58 32.93 30.74
CA ALA A 5 -24.74 32.68 29.57
C ALA A 5 -24.41 31.18 29.50
N ILE A 6 -24.93 30.49 28.50
CA ILE A 6 -24.55 29.12 28.17
C ILE A 6 -23.33 29.21 27.26
N ALA A 7 -22.15 28.89 27.78
CA ALA A 7 -20.94 28.75 26.99
C ALA A 7 -21.01 27.44 26.18
N VAL A 8 -21.22 27.54 24.88
CA VAL A 8 -21.10 26.42 23.95
C VAL A 8 -19.62 26.15 23.74
N LEU A 9 -19.10 25.09 24.37
CA LEU A 9 -17.76 24.60 24.12
C LEU A 9 -17.77 23.83 22.79
N ALA A 10 -17.44 24.51 21.70
CA ALA A 10 -17.24 23.87 20.40
C ALA A 10 -15.98 23.00 20.48
N ALA A 11 -16.16 21.68 20.66
CA ALA A 11 -15.10 20.72 20.45
C ALA A 11 -14.74 20.73 18.95
N ALA A 12 -13.66 21.40 18.59
CA ALA A 12 -13.05 21.26 17.28
C ALA A 12 -12.51 19.82 17.18
N THR A 13 -13.31 18.91 16.64
CA THR A 13 -12.80 17.61 16.21
C THR A 13 -11.81 17.89 15.10
N LEU A 14 -10.52 17.80 15.42
CA LEU A 14 -9.46 17.74 14.42
C LEU A 14 -9.78 16.53 13.54
N THR A 15 -10.44 16.74 12.40
CA THR A 15 -10.53 15.76 11.33
C THR A 15 -9.10 15.48 10.89
N SER A 16 -8.55 14.34 11.30
CA SER A 16 -7.30 13.82 10.74
C SER A 16 -7.52 13.69 9.25
N ALA A 17 -6.64 14.30 8.45
CA ALA A 17 -6.68 14.13 7.00
C ALA A 17 -6.47 12.64 6.70
N ALA A 18 -7.45 12.01 6.05
CA ALA A 18 -7.42 10.57 5.82
C ALA A 18 -6.33 10.21 4.77
N THR A 19 -6.01 11.12 3.86
CA THR A 19 -4.78 11.09 3.04
C THR A 19 -3.75 12.10 3.55
N PRO A 20 -2.44 11.91 3.33
CA PRO A 20 -1.43 12.83 3.85
C PRO A 20 -1.52 14.19 3.16
N MET A 21 -1.10 15.24 3.86
CA MET A 21 -1.08 16.60 3.32
C MET A 21 -0.33 16.67 1.97
N GLY A 22 -0.92 17.36 1.00
CA GLY A 22 -0.35 17.52 -0.35
C GLY A 22 -0.60 16.34 -1.29
N PHE A 23 -1.22 15.26 -0.82
CA PHE A 23 -1.64 14.15 -1.68
C PHE A 23 -2.92 14.50 -2.45
N MET A 24 -2.98 14.12 -3.72
CA MET A 24 -4.15 14.32 -4.59
C MET A 24 -4.52 13.00 -5.28
N PRO A 25 -5.81 12.60 -5.27
CA PRO A 25 -6.95 13.26 -4.64
C PRO A 25 -6.93 13.17 -3.11
N SER A 26 -7.30 14.26 -2.42
CA SER A 26 -7.39 14.29 -0.96
C SER A 26 -8.71 13.70 -0.47
N SER A 27 -8.70 12.98 0.65
CA SER A 27 -9.91 12.54 1.36
C SER A 27 -9.81 12.81 2.85
N ASN A 28 -10.92 13.20 3.46
CA ASN A 28 -11.08 13.32 4.92
C ASN A 28 -11.95 12.20 5.52
N THR A 29 -12.45 11.29 4.67
CA THR A 29 -13.22 10.13 5.12
C THR A 29 -12.26 8.97 5.39
N PRO A 30 -12.23 8.41 6.60
CA PRO A 30 -11.28 7.37 6.96
C PRO A 30 -11.57 6.05 6.26
N LEU A 31 -10.53 5.46 5.68
CA LEU A 31 -10.50 4.08 5.22
C LEU A 31 -9.78 3.22 6.26
N ILE A 32 -10.43 2.17 6.76
CA ILE A 32 -9.80 1.25 7.71
C ILE A 32 -8.87 0.32 6.94
N VAL A 33 -7.59 0.33 7.30
CA VAL A 33 -6.57 -0.58 6.79
C VAL A 33 -6.00 -1.36 7.95
N SER A 34 -6.03 -2.68 7.86
CA SER A 34 -5.48 -3.56 8.91
C SER A 34 -4.64 -4.70 8.35
N TYR A 35 -3.48 -4.91 8.97
CA TYR A 35 -2.60 -6.03 8.70
C TYR A 35 -2.65 -7.00 9.87
N GLY A 36 -3.43 -8.08 9.77
CA GLY A 36 -3.47 -9.10 10.82
C GLY A 36 -3.94 -8.61 12.19
N GLY A 37 -4.84 -7.62 12.24
CA GLY A 37 -5.26 -6.98 13.49
C GLY A 37 -4.35 -5.82 13.93
N ILE A 38 -3.28 -5.49 13.20
CA ILE A 38 -2.59 -4.22 13.40
C ILE A 38 -3.36 -3.13 12.67
N SER A 39 -3.68 -2.04 13.36
CA SER A 39 -4.27 -0.85 12.76
C SER A 39 -3.19 -0.04 12.02
N ALA A 40 -3.41 0.25 10.74
CA ALA A 40 -2.49 1.02 9.91
C ALA A 40 -3.09 2.39 9.57
N LEU A 41 -3.58 3.12 10.56
CA LEU A 41 -4.34 4.36 10.38
C LEU A 41 -3.49 5.61 10.64
N ASP A 42 -3.88 6.72 10.01
CA ASP A 42 -3.48 8.09 10.37
C ASP A 42 -1.96 8.31 10.50
N GLY A 43 -1.18 7.71 9.61
CA GLY A 43 0.27 7.89 9.56
C GLY A 43 1.08 7.09 10.57
N VAL A 44 0.48 6.12 11.26
CA VAL A 44 1.19 5.17 12.13
C VAL A 44 2.39 4.55 11.40
N ASN A 45 3.53 4.47 12.08
CA ASN A 45 4.72 3.81 11.53
C ASN A 45 4.65 2.30 11.80
N LEU A 46 4.52 1.51 10.74
CA LEU A 46 4.59 0.06 10.79
C LEU A 46 6.04 -0.41 10.61
N PRO A 47 6.45 -1.49 11.30
CA PRO A 47 7.76 -2.09 11.05
C PRO A 47 7.81 -2.68 9.63
N LYS A 48 8.94 -2.48 8.94
CA LYS A 48 9.19 -3.04 7.60
C LYS A 48 9.00 -4.56 7.55
N ASP A 49 9.54 -5.23 8.56
CA ASP A 49 9.51 -6.69 8.72
C ASP A 49 8.50 -7.10 9.80
N CYS A 50 7.43 -6.32 10.03
CA CYS A 50 6.49 -6.61 11.10
C CYS A 50 5.97 -8.03 10.93
N LYS A 51 6.48 -8.94 11.75
CA LYS A 51 6.21 -10.36 11.66
C LYS A 51 5.41 -10.70 12.90
N LEU A 52 4.15 -10.26 12.95
CA LEU A 52 3.31 -10.67 14.07
C LEU A 52 2.77 -12.05 13.80
N ILE A 53 2.81 -12.88 14.82
CA ILE A 53 2.05 -14.12 14.84
C ILE A 53 0.64 -13.70 15.27
N ASP A 54 -0.36 -13.82 14.39
CA ASP A 54 -1.75 -13.64 14.80
C ASP A 54 -2.09 -14.62 15.94
N GLY A 55 -3.22 -14.42 16.63
CA GLY A 55 -3.66 -15.34 17.69
C GLY A 55 -3.85 -16.80 17.23
N GLN A 56 -3.62 -17.10 15.95
CA GLN A 56 -3.73 -18.40 15.29
C GLN A 56 -2.40 -18.89 14.68
N GLY A 57 -1.26 -18.28 14.98
CA GLY A 57 0.05 -18.76 14.51
C GLY A 57 0.51 -18.22 13.14
N ARG A 58 -0.24 -17.34 12.48
CA ARG A 58 0.09 -16.85 11.13
C ARG A 58 0.94 -15.60 11.15
N MET A 59 1.90 -15.56 10.25
CA MET A 59 2.76 -14.41 10.03
C MET A 59 2.00 -13.27 9.34
N THR A 60 1.65 -12.22 10.06
CA THR A 60 1.01 -11.02 9.52
C THR A 60 2.01 -9.89 9.45
N THR A 61 2.19 -9.38 8.23
CA THR A 61 3.16 -8.37 7.88
C THR A 61 2.55 -7.41 6.87
N SER A 62 3.10 -6.20 6.76
CA SER A 62 2.77 -5.31 5.65
C SER A 62 3.15 -5.92 4.29
N GLN A 63 3.88 -7.05 4.25
CA GLN A 63 4.13 -7.79 3.01
C GLN A 63 2.92 -8.57 2.47
N VAL A 64 1.87 -8.77 3.28
CA VAL A 64 0.61 -9.42 2.84
C VAL A 64 -0.45 -8.35 2.62
N GLN A 65 -1.32 -8.56 1.62
CA GLN A 65 -2.43 -7.65 1.33
C GLN A 65 -3.28 -7.38 2.61
N PRO A 66 -3.58 -6.11 2.93
CA PRO A 66 -4.34 -5.77 4.13
C PRO A 66 -5.82 -6.11 3.99
N THR A 67 -6.49 -6.21 5.14
CA THR A 67 -7.94 -6.07 5.22
C THR A 67 -8.30 -4.60 5.06
N ILE A 68 -9.19 -4.31 4.11
CA ILE A 68 -9.74 -2.98 3.88
C ILE A 68 -11.19 -2.95 4.36
N ALA A 69 -11.59 -1.91 5.08
CA ALA A 69 -12.95 -1.76 5.55
C ALA A 69 -13.36 -0.29 5.68
N THR A 70 -14.65 -0.05 5.86
CA THR A 70 -15.24 1.27 6.14
C THR A 70 -16.15 1.19 7.35
N GLU A 71 -16.32 2.29 8.08
CA GLU A 71 -17.23 2.33 9.24
C GLU A 71 -18.71 2.34 8.79
N GLN A 72 -18.98 2.89 7.60
CA GLN A 72 -20.28 2.88 6.96
C GLN A 72 -20.31 1.90 5.80
N GLN A 73 -21.45 1.25 5.58
CA GLN A 73 -21.63 0.38 4.42
C GLN A 73 -21.66 1.22 3.15
N LEU A 74 -20.74 0.96 2.23
CA LEU A 74 -20.76 1.60 0.92
C LEU A 74 -21.69 0.83 -0.04
N LYS A 75 -22.36 1.55 -0.94
CA LYS A 75 -23.31 0.99 -1.91
C LYS A 75 -22.75 1.20 -3.32
N GLY A 76 -22.14 0.16 -3.87
CA GLY A 76 -21.51 0.24 -5.19
C GLY A 76 -20.38 -0.74 -5.37
N GLN A 77 -19.59 -0.50 -6.42
CA GLN A 77 -18.36 -1.18 -6.74
C GLN A 77 -17.20 -0.20 -6.54
N TYR A 78 -16.15 -0.66 -5.88
CA TYR A 78 -15.03 0.16 -5.44
C TYR A 78 -13.70 -0.41 -5.92
N ALA A 79 -12.80 0.51 -6.24
CA ALA A 79 -11.40 0.22 -6.45
C ALA A 79 -10.60 0.68 -5.22
N ILE A 80 -9.56 -0.07 -4.87
CA ILE A 80 -8.54 0.33 -3.90
C ILE A 80 -7.24 0.57 -4.64
N ILE A 81 -6.63 1.72 -4.40
CA ILE A 81 -5.33 2.11 -4.94
C ILE A 81 -4.41 2.37 -3.77
N MET A 82 -3.25 1.70 -3.74
CA MET A 82 -2.17 1.93 -2.78
C MET A 82 -0.95 2.47 -3.51
N VAL A 83 -0.41 3.59 -3.05
CA VAL A 83 0.75 4.25 -3.66
C VAL A 83 1.77 4.65 -2.59
N ASP A 84 3.04 4.38 -2.86
CA ASP A 84 4.17 4.96 -2.14
C ASP A 84 4.49 6.31 -2.78
N ILE A 85 4.53 7.38 -1.98
CA ILE A 85 4.75 8.76 -2.48
C ILE A 85 6.13 9.33 -2.14
N ASP A 86 7.00 8.49 -1.57
CA ASP A 86 8.29 8.91 -1.04
C ASP A 86 9.45 8.11 -1.65
N VAL A 87 9.28 7.57 -2.85
CA VAL A 87 10.31 6.76 -3.53
C VAL A 87 11.54 7.62 -3.83
N PRO A 88 12.74 7.28 -3.33
CA PRO A 88 13.94 8.09 -3.57
C PRO A 88 14.28 8.20 -5.05
N THR A 89 14.65 9.40 -5.50
CA THR A 89 15.18 9.64 -6.84
C THR A 89 16.69 9.86 -6.81
N ASN A 90 17.32 10.01 -7.97
CA ASN A 90 18.74 10.40 -8.05
C ASN A 90 18.99 11.90 -7.77
N GLN A 91 17.94 12.67 -7.46
CA GLN A 91 18.01 14.11 -7.17
C GLN A 91 17.33 14.44 -5.83
N PRO A 92 17.88 14.00 -4.66
CA PRO A 92 17.32 14.37 -3.36
C PRO A 92 17.20 15.90 -3.20
N PRO A 93 16.17 16.42 -2.50
CA PRO A 93 15.13 15.70 -1.74
C PRO A 93 13.93 15.25 -2.58
N LYS A 94 14.02 15.31 -3.93
CA LYS A 94 12.90 14.91 -4.80
C LYS A 94 12.59 13.43 -4.63
N THR A 95 11.33 13.12 -4.38
CA THR A 95 10.77 11.77 -4.41
C THR A 95 9.95 11.54 -5.68
N GLY A 96 9.80 10.27 -6.04
CA GLY A 96 8.84 9.79 -7.03
C GLY A 96 7.74 8.99 -6.35
N THR A 97 6.94 8.30 -7.17
CA THR A 97 5.85 7.45 -6.66
C THR A 97 5.95 6.02 -7.19
N LEU A 98 5.33 5.08 -6.48
CA LEU A 98 5.20 3.70 -6.92
C LEU A 98 3.81 3.16 -6.59
N LEU A 99 3.11 2.61 -7.59
CA LEU A 99 1.87 1.89 -7.40
C LEU A 99 2.16 0.52 -6.76
N HIS A 100 1.66 0.32 -5.55
CA HIS A 100 1.82 -0.93 -4.79
C HIS A 100 0.66 -1.90 -5.03
N TRP A 101 -0.56 -1.38 -5.22
CA TRP A 101 -1.73 -2.22 -5.38
C TRP A 101 -2.84 -1.45 -6.08
N MET A 102 -3.52 -2.11 -7.00
CA MET A 102 -4.77 -1.64 -7.58
C MET A 102 -5.72 -2.82 -7.77
N GLN A 103 -6.81 -2.82 -7.02
CA GLN A 103 -7.85 -3.86 -7.08
C GLN A 103 -9.19 -3.20 -7.36
N THR A 104 -9.91 -3.70 -8.37
CA THR A 104 -11.27 -3.30 -8.69
C THR A 104 -12.27 -4.35 -8.23
N GLY A 105 -13.57 -4.06 -8.36
CA GLY A 105 -14.63 -5.04 -8.12
C GLY A 105 -14.86 -5.35 -6.65
N LEU A 106 -14.43 -4.46 -5.76
CA LEU A 106 -14.71 -4.57 -4.34
C LEU A 106 -16.10 -4.05 -4.02
N MET A 107 -16.78 -4.70 -3.08
CA MET A 107 -18.05 -4.25 -2.52
C MET A 107 -17.98 -4.35 -1.00
N SER A 108 -18.62 -3.43 -0.27
CA SER A 108 -18.76 -3.58 1.18
C SER A 108 -19.57 -4.83 1.52
N ALA A 109 -19.18 -5.51 2.59
CA ALA A 109 -19.97 -6.58 3.17
C ALA A 109 -21.39 -6.11 3.53
N ASP A 110 -22.35 -7.03 3.55
CA ASP A 110 -23.75 -6.69 3.89
C ASP A 110 -23.96 -6.52 5.40
N THR A 111 -23.20 -7.28 6.19
CA THR A 111 -23.26 -7.29 7.64
C THR A 111 -21.94 -6.76 8.21
N PRO A 112 -21.97 -5.83 9.17
CA PRO A 112 -20.75 -5.37 9.81
C PRO A 112 -20.15 -6.47 10.67
N VAL A 113 -18.83 -6.47 10.78
CA VAL A 113 -18.06 -7.33 11.69
C VAL A 113 -17.30 -6.47 12.69
N THR A 114 -16.99 -7.04 13.85
CA THR A 114 -16.05 -6.41 14.77
C THR A 114 -14.64 -6.74 14.34
N LEU A 115 -13.90 -5.73 13.87
CA LEU A 115 -12.47 -5.84 13.61
C LEU A 115 -11.72 -5.42 14.88
N ASN A 116 -11.02 -6.37 15.49
CA ASN A 116 -10.15 -6.11 16.62
C ASN A 116 -8.82 -5.58 16.08
N THR A 117 -8.49 -4.33 16.40
CA THR A 117 -7.22 -3.74 16.00
C THR A 117 -6.40 -3.25 17.18
N THR A 118 -5.13 -2.93 16.96
CA THR A 118 -4.29 -2.22 17.94
C THR A 118 -4.85 -0.84 18.34
N ALA A 119 -5.76 -0.26 17.56
CA ALA A 119 -6.49 0.97 17.90
C ALA A 119 -7.81 0.70 18.66
N GLY A 120 -8.07 -0.56 19.03
CA GLY A 120 -9.30 -1.02 19.66
C GLY A 120 -10.25 -1.75 18.71
N PRO A 121 -11.32 -2.36 19.25
CA PRO A 121 -12.36 -2.99 18.46
C PRO A 121 -13.23 -1.93 17.74
N LYS A 122 -13.49 -2.15 16.45
CA LYS A 122 -14.40 -1.31 15.65
C LYS A 122 -15.42 -2.17 14.90
N LYS A 123 -16.68 -1.71 14.83
CA LYS A 123 -17.67 -2.29 13.90
C LYS A 123 -17.42 -1.70 12.52
N VAL A 124 -17.18 -2.57 11.53
CA VAL A 124 -16.79 -2.17 10.18
C VAL A 124 -17.43 -3.05 9.12
N PHE A 125 -17.54 -2.53 7.91
CA PHE A 125 -17.94 -3.26 6.72
C PHE A 125 -16.70 -3.57 5.88
N VAL A 126 -16.28 -4.84 5.86
CA VAL A 126 -15.10 -5.27 5.11
C VAL A 126 -15.36 -5.20 3.61
N MET A 127 -14.40 -4.71 2.85
CA MET A 127 -14.44 -4.67 1.39
C MET A 127 -14.07 -6.05 0.82
N GLN A 128 -14.92 -6.61 -0.03
CA GLN A 128 -14.82 -7.96 -0.58
C GLN A 128 -14.78 -7.93 -2.10
N ASN A 129 -13.87 -8.70 -2.72
CA ASN A 129 -13.82 -8.86 -4.19
C ASN A 129 -14.93 -9.78 -4.68
N ARG A 130 -16.18 -9.33 -4.58
CA ARG A 130 -17.38 -10.12 -4.95
C ARG A 130 -17.48 -10.37 -6.45
N MET A 131 -16.78 -9.58 -7.26
CA MET A 131 -16.75 -9.75 -8.70
C MET A 131 -15.68 -10.74 -9.17
N ASN A 132 -14.85 -11.27 -8.27
CA ASN A 132 -13.68 -12.08 -8.61
C ASN A 132 -12.78 -11.39 -9.66
N ALA A 133 -12.68 -10.06 -9.62
CA ALA A 133 -11.85 -9.31 -10.54
C ALA A 133 -10.37 -9.53 -10.24
N ALA A 134 -9.56 -9.75 -11.27
CA ALA A 134 -8.10 -9.74 -11.11
C ALA A 134 -7.65 -8.33 -10.69
N ALA A 135 -6.61 -8.25 -9.85
CA ALA A 135 -5.99 -6.97 -9.54
C ALA A 135 -5.37 -6.38 -10.82
N LEU A 136 -5.70 -5.12 -11.13
CA LEU A 136 -5.05 -4.37 -12.22
C LEU A 136 -3.55 -4.20 -11.94
N ALA A 137 -3.19 -4.07 -10.66
CA ALA A 137 -1.84 -4.19 -10.16
C ALA A 137 -1.86 -5.07 -8.89
N PRO A 138 -1.37 -6.32 -8.93
CA PRO A 138 -1.27 -7.17 -7.74
C PRO A 138 -0.48 -6.54 -6.60
N TYR A 139 -0.89 -6.81 -5.36
CA TYR A 139 -0.29 -6.24 -4.16
C TYR A 139 1.21 -6.56 -4.08
N ILE A 140 2.02 -5.52 -3.88
CA ILE A 140 3.41 -5.63 -3.42
C ILE A 140 3.54 -4.92 -2.07
N GLY A 141 4.17 -5.57 -1.11
CA GLY A 141 4.36 -5.00 0.22
C GLY A 141 5.27 -3.77 0.23
N PRO A 142 5.16 -2.91 1.27
CA PRO A 142 6.13 -1.86 1.55
C PRO A 142 7.55 -2.40 1.64
N ASN A 143 8.50 -1.77 0.95
CA ASN A 143 9.91 -2.14 1.04
C ASN A 143 10.81 -0.90 0.84
N PRO A 144 10.74 0.09 1.74
CA PRO A 144 11.56 1.28 1.59
C PRO A 144 13.05 0.90 1.62
N PRO A 145 13.89 1.46 0.71
CA PRO A 145 15.33 1.26 0.73
C PRO A 145 15.94 1.94 1.95
N ALA A 146 17.18 1.55 2.29
CA ALA A 146 17.98 2.23 3.33
C ALA A 146 18.62 3.50 2.76
N ARG A 147 17.80 4.41 2.22
CA ARG A 147 18.22 5.66 1.57
C ARG A 147 17.17 6.74 1.82
N GLU A 148 17.61 7.98 2.01
CA GLU A 148 16.71 9.10 2.28
C GLU A 148 15.65 9.33 1.16
N PRO A 149 14.37 9.55 1.52
CA PRO A 149 13.83 9.52 2.88
C PRO A 149 13.76 8.09 3.45
N LEU A 150 14.25 7.89 4.69
CA LEU A 150 14.23 6.55 5.32
C LEU A 150 12.81 6.07 5.69
N SER A 151 11.83 6.97 5.72
CA SER A 151 10.43 6.69 6.03
C SER A 151 9.54 7.05 4.85
N HIS A 152 8.81 6.07 4.36
CA HIS A 152 7.92 6.22 3.21
C HIS A 152 6.45 6.20 3.65
N ARG A 153 5.63 7.06 3.05
CA ARG A 153 4.17 7.10 3.22
C ARG A 153 3.49 6.24 2.17
N TYR A 154 2.78 5.22 2.62
CA TYR A 154 1.93 4.37 1.81
C TYR A 154 0.50 4.86 1.93
N THR A 155 0.00 5.46 0.86
CA THR A 155 -1.31 6.11 0.82
C THR A 155 -2.32 5.23 0.10
N PHE A 156 -3.50 5.11 0.68
CA PHE A 156 -4.63 4.38 0.14
C PHE A 156 -5.73 5.35 -0.25
N VAL A 157 -6.40 5.09 -1.36
CA VAL A 157 -7.70 5.68 -1.68
C VAL A 157 -8.68 4.59 -2.10
N ALA A 158 -9.93 4.75 -1.66
CA ALA A 158 -11.07 4.01 -2.16
C ALA A 158 -11.83 4.87 -3.17
N VAL A 159 -12.10 4.32 -4.34
CA VAL A 159 -12.69 5.04 -5.47
C VAL A 159 -13.96 4.31 -5.91
N ASP A 160 -15.08 5.01 -5.95
CA ASP A 160 -16.33 4.50 -6.52
C ASP A 160 -16.18 4.38 -8.04
N HIS A 161 -16.29 3.16 -8.55
CA HIS A 161 -16.26 2.88 -9.99
C HIS A 161 -17.54 2.19 -10.47
N THR A 162 -18.64 2.32 -9.72
CA THR A 162 -19.95 1.72 -10.05
C THR A 162 -20.42 2.09 -11.45
N THR A 163 -20.15 3.33 -11.87
CA THR A 163 -20.54 3.87 -13.18
C THR A 163 -19.37 3.98 -14.16
N ILE A 164 -18.28 3.24 -13.93
CA ILE A 164 -17.12 3.28 -14.84
C ILE A 164 -17.52 2.75 -16.21
N THR A 165 -17.08 3.42 -17.27
CA THR A 165 -17.26 2.92 -18.65
C THR A 165 -16.21 1.87 -18.97
N GLN A 166 -16.43 1.05 -20.00
CA GLN A 166 -15.41 0.12 -20.49
C GLN A 166 -14.11 0.84 -20.88
N GLN A 167 -14.24 2.02 -21.52
CA GLN A 167 -13.10 2.87 -21.85
C GLN A 167 -12.37 3.35 -20.59
N GLY A 168 -13.10 3.77 -19.56
CA GLY A 168 -12.51 4.19 -18.29
C GLY A 168 -11.79 3.05 -17.58
N LEU A 169 -12.34 1.84 -17.61
CA LEU A 169 -11.69 0.65 -17.07
C LEU A 169 -10.41 0.31 -17.83
N MET A 170 -10.41 0.40 -19.16
CA MET A 170 -9.20 0.22 -19.98
C MET A 170 -8.15 1.30 -19.68
N ALA A 171 -8.56 2.56 -19.50
CA ALA A 171 -7.64 3.65 -19.14
C ALA A 171 -6.99 3.39 -17.77
N LEU A 172 -7.79 2.99 -16.77
CA LEU A 172 -7.30 2.65 -15.44
C LEU A 172 -6.35 1.44 -15.48
N SER A 173 -6.71 0.40 -16.24
CA SER A 173 -5.88 -0.79 -16.46
C SER A 173 -4.56 -0.45 -17.15
N GLY A 174 -4.59 0.42 -18.17
CA GLY A 174 -3.40 0.89 -18.87
C GLY A 174 -2.47 1.71 -17.96
N ALA A 175 -3.04 2.59 -17.12
CA ALA A 175 -2.28 3.35 -16.14
C ALA A 175 -1.60 2.43 -15.10
N ALA A 176 -2.27 1.35 -14.68
CA ALA A 176 -1.74 0.40 -13.70
C ALA A 176 -0.55 -0.44 -14.19
N GLN A 177 -0.34 -0.56 -15.51
CA GLN A 177 0.81 -1.30 -16.06
C GLN A 177 2.15 -0.62 -15.73
N ASN A 178 2.17 0.71 -15.65
CA ASN A 178 3.36 1.49 -15.31
C ASN A 178 3.29 1.93 -13.84
N ARG A 179 3.92 1.15 -12.97
CA ARG A 179 3.86 1.39 -11.53
C ARG A 179 4.71 2.56 -11.06
N ARG A 180 5.84 2.81 -11.71
CA ARG A 180 6.75 3.92 -11.35
C ARG A 180 6.16 5.23 -11.80
N ASP A 181 6.34 6.26 -10.98
CA ASP A 181 5.83 7.61 -11.19
C ASP A 181 4.30 7.64 -11.42
N PHE A 182 3.61 6.64 -10.86
CA PHE A 182 2.16 6.55 -10.92
C PHE A 182 1.51 7.73 -10.20
N ASN A 183 0.76 8.54 -10.96
CA ASN A 183 -0.02 9.65 -10.42
C ASN A 183 -1.50 9.23 -10.34
N VAL A 184 -2.01 9.14 -9.11
CA VAL A 184 -3.39 8.68 -8.85
C VAL A 184 -4.41 9.60 -9.54
N MET A 185 -4.28 10.91 -9.39
CA MET A 185 -5.20 11.88 -10.00
C MET A 185 -5.25 11.74 -11.54
N ASN A 186 -4.09 11.62 -12.20
CA ASN A 186 -4.05 11.46 -13.66
C ASN A 186 -4.69 10.14 -14.11
N GLY A 187 -4.41 9.04 -13.39
CA GLY A 187 -5.03 7.74 -13.66
C GLY A 187 -6.55 7.77 -13.50
N LEU A 188 -7.04 8.44 -12.46
CA LEU A 188 -8.48 8.60 -12.24
C LEU A 188 -9.12 9.54 -13.26
N MET A 189 -8.48 10.65 -13.63
CA MET A 189 -8.97 11.58 -14.63
C MET A 189 -9.10 10.91 -16.00
N ALA A 190 -8.10 10.13 -16.42
CA ALA A 190 -8.15 9.35 -17.66
C ALA A 190 -9.29 8.31 -17.66
N ALA A 191 -9.70 7.84 -16.48
CA ALA A 191 -10.80 6.91 -16.30
C ALA A 191 -12.17 7.59 -16.08
N GLY A 192 -12.24 8.92 -15.97
CA GLY A 192 -13.46 9.66 -15.61
C GLY A 192 -13.88 9.50 -14.14
N LEU A 193 -12.93 9.23 -13.25
CA LEU A 193 -13.12 8.92 -11.82
C LEU A 193 -12.50 9.96 -10.87
N GLN A 194 -12.04 11.10 -11.36
CA GLN A 194 -11.28 12.08 -10.57
C GLN A 194 -12.04 12.58 -9.32
N ASP A 195 -13.37 12.66 -9.39
CA ASP A 195 -14.24 13.12 -8.29
C ASP A 195 -14.92 11.96 -7.54
N LYS A 196 -14.39 10.74 -7.68
CA LYS A 196 -15.01 9.51 -7.15
C LYS A 196 -14.30 8.92 -5.94
N VAL A 197 -13.36 9.63 -5.33
CA VAL A 197 -12.69 9.18 -4.12
C VAL A 197 -13.62 9.33 -2.92
N VAL A 198 -13.91 8.22 -2.25
CA VAL A 198 -14.88 8.15 -1.15
C VAL A 198 -14.24 8.04 0.23
N ALA A 199 -13.02 7.51 0.31
CA ALA A 199 -12.26 7.38 1.54
C ALA A 199 -10.76 7.28 1.25
N GLY A 200 -9.93 7.60 2.25
CA GLY A 200 -8.48 7.47 2.17
C GLY A 200 -7.87 7.02 3.48
N ASN A 201 -6.62 6.59 3.42
CA ASN A 201 -5.81 6.33 4.60
C ASN A 201 -4.32 6.48 4.23
N PHE A 202 -3.44 6.61 5.21
CA PHE A 202 -2.02 6.34 5.00
C PHE A 202 -1.36 5.81 6.25
N PHE A 203 -0.26 5.10 6.06
CA PHE A 203 0.66 4.72 7.12
C PHE A 203 2.10 4.93 6.64
N ARG A 204 3.05 4.81 7.57
CA ARG A 204 4.48 4.94 7.26
C ARG A 204 5.18 3.60 7.45
N VAL A 205 6.20 3.34 6.64
CA VAL A 205 7.19 2.29 6.93
C VAL A 205 8.55 2.91 6.90
N THR A 206 9.33 2.65 7.95
CA THR A 206 10.68 3.18 8.10
C THR A 206 11.69 2.06 7.95
N ASN A 207 12.70 2.28 7.10
CA ASN A 207 13.90 1.47 7.03
C ASN A 207 15.07 2.33 7.50
N PRO A 208 15.47 2.23 8.78
CA PRO A 208 16.57 3.05 9.32
C PRO A 208 17.94 2.73 8.69
N GLY A 209 18.02 1.69 7.85
CA GLY A 209 19.26 1.15 7.35
C GLY A 209 19.99 0.29 8.38
N PRO A 210 21.17 -0.25 8.04
CA PRO A 210 22.00 -0.91 9.02
C PRO A 210 22.31 0.08 10.15
N VAL A 211 21.97 -0.27 11.39
CA VAL A 211 22.61 0.36 12.55
C VAL A 211 24.10 0.15 12.37
N GLY A 212 24.84 1.24 12.11
CA GLY A 212 26.29 1.17 12.02
C GLY A 212 26.81 0.47 13.28
N ALA A 213 27.60 -0.60 13.11
CA ALA A 213 28.42 -1.11 14.19
C ALA A 213 29.17 0.09 14.78
N GLY A 214 28.97 0.33 16.08
CA GLY A 214 29.22 1.62 16.72
C GLY A 214 30.43 2.37 16.19
N GLN A 215 30.18 3.54 15.58
CA GLN A 215 31.12 4.64 15.75
C GLN A 215 31.11 4.94 17.24
N GLY A 216 32.11 4.39 17.94
CA GLY A 216 32.38 4.69 19.33
C GLY A 216 32.32 6.19 19.51
N MET A 217 31.35 6.65 20.29
CA MET A 217 31.46 7.97 20.87
C MET A 217 32.78 8.01 21.65
N PRO A 218 33.63 9.04 21.47
CA PRO A 218 34.71 9.29 22.41
C PRO A 218 34.05 9.58 23.76
N GLY A 219 34.22 8.67 24.72
CA GLY A 219 33.71 8.83 26.07
C GLY A 219 34.33 10.08 26.72
N GLY A 220 33.55 11.16 26.76
CA GLY A 220 33.72 12.27 27.69
C GLY A 220 33.10 11.86 29.03
N GLY A 221 33.92 11.86 30.09
CA GLY A 221 33.60 11.22 31.35
C GLY A 221 32.47 11.85 32.17
N SER A 222 31.91 11.03 33.05
CA SER A 222 31.39 11.48 34.34
C SER A 222 31.45 10.30 35.32
N GLY A 223 31.96 10.58 36.51
CA GLY A 223 32.35 9.60 37.51
C GLY A 223 31.19 8.86 38.15
N GLY A 224 31.48 7.63 38.59
CA GLY A 224 30.57 6.80 39.36
C GLY A 224 31.37 5.75 40.12
N ASN A 225 31.63 6.06 41.39
CA ASN A 225 32.28 5.23 42.38
C ASN A 225 31.44 3.97 42.68
N SER A 226 31.96 2.77 42.38
CA SER A 226 31.49 1.54 43.01
C SER A 226 32.64 0.55 43.26
N THR A 227 32.80 0.26 44.54
CA THR A 227 33.71 -0.68 45.18
C THR A 227 33.29 -2.13 44.95
N GLY A 228 34.28 -2.99 44.65
CA GLY A 228 34.39 -4.33 45.23
C GLY A 228 34.05 -5.53 44.33
N GLY A 229 35.02 -6.45 44.20
CA GLY A 229 34.76 -7.85 43.83
C GLY A 229 35.73 -8.41 42.78
N GLY A 230 36.85 -8.98 43.23
CA GLY A 230 37.95 -9.46 42.39
C GLY A 230 37.61 -10.63 41.46
N GLY A 231 38.21 -10.58 40.26
CA GLY A 231 38.36 -11.68 39.32
C GLY A 231 39.55 -11.36 38.42
N ALA A 232 40.60 -12.20 38.50
CA ALA A 232 41.91 -11.96 37.90
C ALA A 232 41.88 -11.81 36.36
N PRO A 233 42.77 -10.98 35.78
CA PRO A 233 42.90 -10.85 34.32
C PRO A 233 43.72 -12.01 33.73
N MET A 234 43.14 -12.75 32.78
CA MET A 234 43.93 -13.59 31.88
C MET A 234 44.72 -12.70 30.92
N GLN A 235 46.04 -12.87 30.91
CA GLN A 235 46.96 -12.19 30.01
C GLN A 235 46.72 -12.61 28.54
N PRO A 236 46.89 -11.70 27.57
CA PRO A 236 46.92 -12.05 26.15
C PRO A 236 48.26 -12.72 25.81
N MET A 237 48.21 -13.91 25.20
CA MET A 237 49.41 -14.52 24.63
C MET A 237 49.88 -13.78 23.36
N PRO A 238 51.20 -13.63 23.15
CA PRO A 238 51.78 -12.95 22.00
C PRO A 238 51.80 -13.80 20.72
N MET A 239 51.76 -13.08 19.59
CA MET A 239 51.97 -13.56 18.21
C MET A 239 53.26 -14.37 18.01
N PRO A 240 53.26 -15.22 16.97
CA PRO A 240 54.41 -15.31 16.06
C PRO A 240 54.03 -14.97 14.61
N THR A 241 54.75 -14.02 14.02
CA THR A 241 54.97 -13.83 12.58
C THR A 241 56.47 -14.03 12.29
N PRO A 242 56.94 -14.11 11.04
CA PRO A 242 56.44 -14.81 9.84
C PRO A 242 57.54 -15.71 9.21
N THR A 243 57.17 -16.68 8.37
CA THR A 243 58.13 -17.38 7.50
C THR A 243 57.75 -17.15 6.04
N GLY A 244 58.71 -16.68 5.26
CA GLY A 244 58.53 -16.17 3.90
C GLY A 244 58.23 -17.21 2.83
N GLY A 245 57.63 -16.72 1.75
CA GLY A 245 57.45 -17.42 0.49
C GLY A 245 57.08 -16.41 -0.60
N THR A 246 58.07 -16.03 -1.41
CA THR A 246 57.97 -15.21 -2.61
C THR A 246 57.26 -15.95 -3.77
N PRO A 247 56.81 -15.23 -4.82
CA PRO A 247 55.67 -15.58 -5.65
C PRO A 247 56.03 -16.38 -6.90
N THR A 248 55.10 -17.21 -7.37
CA THR A 248 55.13 -17.78 -8.72
C THR A 248 53.80 -17.54 -9.44
N THR A 249 53.85 -16.62 -10.39
CA THR A 249 52.89 -16.42 -11.48
C THR A 249 53.21 -17.39 -12.62
N PRO A 250 52.21 -18.06 -13.21
CA PRO A 250 52.26 -18.50 -14.61
C PRO A 250 51.46 -17.47 -15.44
N GLY A 251 52.03 -16.73 -16.41
CA GLY A 251 52.27 -17.19 -17.79
C GLY A 251 50.94 -17.63 -18.43
N GLY A 252 50.33 -17.02 -19.45
CA GLY A 252 50.80 -16.17 -20.54
C GLY A 252 49.97 -16.61 -21.77
N MET A 253 49.24 -15.70 -22.42
CA MET A 253 48.71 -15.94 -23.77
C MET A 253 48.91 -14.68 -24.63
N PRO A 254 49.42 -14.82 -25.87
CA PRO A 254 49.75 -13.71 -26.75
C PRO A 254 48.67 -13.45 -27.80
N GLY A 255 48.44 -12.17 -28.08
CA GLY A 255 48.16 -11.65 -29.43
C GLY A 255 46.75 -11.81 -29.99
N MET A 256 46.03 -10.69 -30.10
CA MET A 256 45.25 -10.42 -31.32
C MET A 256 45.30 -8.94 -31.69
N PRO A 257 45.41 -8.58 -32.99
CA PRO A 257 45.70 -7.23 -33.46
C PRO A 257 44.43 -6.41 -33.71
N GLY A 258 44.63 -5.09 -33.83
CA GLY A 258 43.59 -4.07 -33.81
C GLY A 258 42.52 -4.12 -34.90
N MET A 259 41.41 -3.46 -34.59
CA MET A 259 40.49 -2.92 -35.58
C MET A 259 40.35 -1.40 -35.40
N PRO A 260 40.39 -0.62 -36.49
CA PRO A 260 40.40 0.83 -36.46
C PRO A 260 39.01 1.46 -36.36
N ASN A 261 38.99 2.53 -35.58
CA ASN A 261 38.24 3.78 -35.72
C ASN A 261 37.37 3.91 -36.99
N MET A 262 36.04 4.05 -36.84
CA MET A 262 35.18 4.63 -37.88
C MET A 262 34.64 6.00 -37.43
N PRO A 263 34.87 7.06 -38.23
CA PRO A 263 34.36 8.41 -37.98
C PRO A 263 32.93 8.58 -38.49
N GLY A 264 32.28 9.64 -37.99
CA GLY A 264 30.85 9.86 -38.05
C GLY A 264 30.24 10.15 -39.42
N MET A 265 28.91 10.15 -39.43
CA MET A 265 28.10 10.79 -40.47
C MET A 265 27.06 11.68 -39.81
N SER A 266 27.30 12.99 -39.95
CA SER A 266 26.32 14.05 -39.85
C SER A 266 25.64 14.24 -41.21
N MET A 267 24.32 14.20 -41.28
CA MET A 267 23.52 14.88 -42.30
C MET A 267 22.19 15.34 -41.68
N THR A 268 22.17 16.62 -41.35
CA THR A 268 21.25 17.71 -41.72
C THR A 268 19.71 17.48 -41.83
N PRO A 269 18.89 18.48 -41.43
CA PRO A 269 17.43 18.39 -41.32
C PRO A 269 16.66 18.85 -42.57
N GLY A 270 15.44 18.33 -42.70
CA GLY A 270 14.34 18.99 -43.41
C GLY A 270 13.83 18.26 -44.64
N MET A 271 12.58 17.78 -44.61
CA MET A 271 11.62 17.93 -45.71
C MET A 271 10.18 17.93 -45.17
N THR A 272 9.44 18.88 -45.71
CA THR A 272 8.04 19.25 -45.45
C THR A 272 7.03 18.32 -46.13
N MET A 273 5.82 18.35 -45.56
CA MET A 273 4.51 17.82 -45.99
C MET A 273 4.26 17.81 -47.52
N PRO A 274 3.37 16.93 -48.03
CA PRO A 274 1.95 17.31 -48.13
C PRO A 274 0.95 16.18 -47.83
N MET A 275 -0.10 16.53 -47.09
CA MET A 275 -1.43 15.92 -47.16
C MET A 275 -2.11 16.45 -48.42
N PRO A 276 -2.78 15.63 -49.25
CA PRO A 276 -4.25 15.74 -49.33
C PRO A 276 -5.00 14.47 -49.81
N GLY A 277 -6.25 14.31 -49.36
CA GLY A 277 -7.28 13.64 -50.18
C GLY A 277 -8.05 12.48 -49.55
N MET A 278 -9.19 12.80 -48.91
CA MET A 278 -10.44 12.03 -49.04
C MET A 278 -10.93 12.12 -50.50
N PRO A 279 -11.72 11.18 -51.08
CA PRO A 279 -13.03 10.78 -50.51
C PRO A 279 -13.54 9.34 -50.75
N ALA A 280 -14.60 9.03 -49.99
CA ALA A 280 -15.79 8.21 -50.29
C ALA A 280 -15.65 6.82 -50.97
N GLY A 281 -16.18 5.79 -50.28
CA GLY A 281 -16.48 4.50 -50.91
C GLY A 281 -17.00 3.42 -49.96
N THR A 282 -18.26 3.51 -49.53
CA THR A 282 -19.13 2.33 -49.28
C THR A 282 -19.91 2.04 -50.58
N PRO A 283 -20.43 0.83 -50.87
CA PRO A 283 -20.76 -0.28 -49.96
C PRO A 283 -20.34 -1.68 -50.47
N GLY A 284 -20.26 -2.68 -49.58
CA GLY A 284 -20.05 -4.07 -49.98
C GLY A 284 -20.38 -5.05 -48.86
N ALA A 285 -21.58 -5.60 -48.91
CA ALA A 285 -22.02 -6.70 -48.07
C ALA A 285 -21.21 -7.98 -48.37
N SER A 286 -20.79 -8.69 -47.32
CA SER A 286 -20.32 -10.08 -47.41
C SER A 286 -20.69 -10.79 -46.11
N ALA A 287 -21.28 -11.97 -46.30
CA ALA A 287 -21.97 -12.81 -45.33
C ALA A 287 -21.13 -13.28 -44.12
N PRO A 288 -21.77 -13.72 -43.02
CA PRO A 288 -21.08 -14.18 -41.81
C PRO A 288 -20.57 -15.63 -41.97
N PRO A 289 -19.43 -15.99 -41.33
CA PRO A 289 -19.08 -17.38 -41.18
C PRO A 289 -19.88 -18.04 -40.05
N ILE A 290 -20.50 -19.16 -40.43
CA ILE A 290 -21.03 -20.23 -39.59
C ILE A 290 -19.86 -20.89 -38.84
N GLY A 291 -19.98 -21.04 -37.52
CA GLY A 291 -19.00 -21.76 -36.71
C GLY A 291 -19.49 -21.91 -35.27
N GLY A 292 -20.19 -23.00 -34.99
CA GLY A 292 -20.68 -23.33 -33.67
C GLY A 292 -19.58 -23.82 -32.72
N ALA A 293 -19.71 -23.42 -31.45
CA ALA A 293 -19.14 -24.13 -30.31
C ALA A 293 -20.00 -23.86 -29.06
N GLN A 294 -20.95 -24.78 -28.85
CA GLN A 294 -21.31 -25.43 -27.58
C GLN A 294 -21.32 -24.59 -26.28
N PRO A 295 -22.51 -24.27 -25.72
CA PRO A 295 -22.61 -23.68 -24.40
C PRO A 295 -22.36 -24.73 -23.31
N SER A 296 -21.37 -24.48 -22.45
CA SER A 296 -21.21 -25.20 -21.19
C SER A 296 -22.35 -24.85 -20.24
N ALA A 297 -23.02 -25.89 -19.74
CA ALA A 297 -24.14 -25.82 -18.82
C ALA A 297 -23.82 -25.08 -17.50
N PRO A 298 -24.82 -24.50 -16.82
CA PRO A 298 -24.63 -23.79 -15.57
C PRO A 298 -24.25 -24.73 -14.42
N ALA A 299 -23.24 -24.33 -13.65
CA ALA A 299 -22.86 -24.99 -12.41
C ALA A 299 -24.03 -24.97 -11.42
N ARG A 300 -24.36 -26.16 -10.95
CA ARG A 300 -25.41 -26.50 -9.98
C ARG A 300 -25.20 -25.73 -8.68
N ALA A 301 -26.21 -24.98 -8.27
CA ALA A 301 -26.30 -24.39 -6.93
C ALA A 301 -26.44 -25.50 -5.88
N SER A 302 -25.48 -25.59 -4.97
CA SER A 302 -25.60 -26.38 -3.75
C SER A 302 -26.44 -25.58 -2.75
N ALA A 303 -27.63 -26.10 -2.45
CA ALA A 303 -28.50 -25.57 -1.40
C ALA A 303 -27.84 -25.71 -0.01
N PRO A 304 -28.03 -24.74 0.90
CA PRO A 304 -27.63 -24.91 2.29
C PRO A 304 -28.62 -25.85 3.01
N SER A 305 -28.09 -26.88 3.65
CA SER A 305 -28.84 -27.72 4.57
C SER A 305 -29.15 -26.94 5.84
N LEU A 306 -30.45 -26.76 6.09
CA LEU A 306 -30.99 -26.25 7.34
C LEU A 306 -30.86 -27.34 8.41
N ASN A 307 -30.14 -27.06 9.48
CA ASN A 307 -30.12 -27.87 10.69
C ASN A 307 -30.70 -27.02 11.84
N PRO A 308 -31.91 -27.29 12.35
CA PRO A 308 -32.49 -26.53 13.45
C PRO A 308 -32.04 -27.11 14.79
N GLY A 309 -30.95 -26.57 15.34
CA GLY A 309 -30.56 -26.77 16.74
C GLY A 309 -31.15 -25.68 17.62
N LEU A 310 -32.36 -25.92 18.12
CA LEU A 310 -33.02 -25.13 19.17
C LEU A 310 -32.22 -25.20 20.47
N GLY A 311 -31.46 -24.15 20.78
CA GLY A 311 -30.86 -23.90 22.08
C GLY A 311 -31.45 -22.64 22.69
N VAL A 312 -32.55 -22.79 23.42
CA VAL A 312 -33.14 -21.75 24.26
C VAL A 312 -32.19 -21.50 25.44
N VAL A 313 -31.53 -20.34 25.48
CA VAL A 313 -30.93 -19.81 26.71
C VAL A 313 -31.61 -18.49 27.02
N SER A 314 -32.64 -18.61 27.87
CA SER A 314 -33.20 -17.53 28.67
C SER A 314 -32.16 -17.12 29.71
N MET A 315 -31.74 -15.85 29.72
CA MET A 315 -31.23 -15.19 30.93
C MET A 315 -31.38 -13.67 30.85
N GLY A 316 -32.02 -13.11 31.87
CA GLY A 316 -31.52 -11.89 32.50
C GLY A 316 -32.12 -10.57 32.03
N LEU A 317 -33.40 -10.37 32.33
CA LEU A 317 -33.99 -9.04 32.48
C LEU A 317 -33.26 -8.31 33.64
N CYS A 318 -32.49 -7.26 33.36
CA CYS A 318 -31.96 -6.36 34.38
C CYS A 318 -32.54 -4.97 34.15
N LEU A 319 -33.71 -4.74 34.77
CA LEU A 319 -34.29 -3.43 35.01
C LEU A 319 -33.45 -2.74 36.10
N ILE A 320 -32.64 -1.76 35.72
CA ILE A 320 -32.14 -0.76 36.67
C ILE A 320 -32.95 0.51 36.41
N GLY A 321 -33.94 0.72 37.29
CA GLY A 321 -34.55 2.02 37.46
C GLY A 321 -33.54 3.00 38.06
N THR A 322 -33.63 4.25 37.64
CA THR A 322 -33.14 5.35 38.47
C THR A 322 -34.24 6.40 38.58
N LEU A 323 -34.59 6.59 39.84
CA LEU A 323 -35.60 7.45 40.42
C LEU A 323 -35.04 8.88 40.55
N PHE A 324 -35.91 9.87 40.34
CA PHE A 324 -35.93 11.27 40.80
C PHE A 324 -34.66 11.91 41.39
N VAL A 325 -34.39 13.17 41.00
CA VAL A 325 -34.46 14.34 41.92
C VAL A 325 -34.86 15.59 41.12
N LEU A 326 -35.93 16.24 41.60
CA LEU A 326 -36.32 17.63 41.32
C LEU A 326 -35.34 18.59 42.00
N LEU A 327 -34.87 19.63 41.28
CA LEU A 327 -34.70 21.01 41.75
C LEU A 327 -34.38 21.92 40.56
#